data_AF-A0A7S3N2B2-F1
#
_entry.id   AF-A0A7S3N2B2-F1
#
_cell.length_a   1.000
_cell.length_b   1.000
_cell.length_c   1.000
_cell.angle_alpha   90.00
_cell.angle_beta   90.00
_cell.angle_gamma   90.00
#
_symmetry.space_group_name_H-M   'P 1'
#
loop_
_entity.id
_entity.type
_entity.pdbx_description
1 polymer ?
#
loop_
_entity_poly.entity_id
_entity_poly.type
_entity_poly.pdbx_seq_one_letter_code
_entity_poly.pdbx_strand_id
1 'polypeptide(L)'
;MTVDARGGFALCSYWFEDGESCTNLHVTNNIAGGIAYAGFLTYGHDCGDYSGDNFKDNVAHSVEGNKGGMGAYIFPDLTKPAHTSTCYEGSRFTAYKCALQGAFVFQKMKKVIFSNMLMLDNAKGMGTQIEVKGATPKEAEASLDSAEYDEILMEFHDNTFVGDIGIPDCPNTFNKGDYCIFKDKFAIFPSAVANKGKAPHITAASALPPQKIKGDSMWGGRTIWRNTVFKNFKPVHQNGQRSTVFGSSHYQPDYIPMMEFYDTTFEDVEHRALAHFIDPLEAWENIDDCGTFSCTAPKNILYKFRDTKWKGKRPASSAKDFELIHSNDGFAPYAENCKDYANDWNAYFCENDNLGILLFESLDIGRWDRALQPVRLNRQGTEMDNILNAQMDHVWDGFYTGQ
;
A
#
# COMPACT_ATOMS: atom_id res chain seq x y z
N MET A 1 -2.62 -18.41 -19.52
CA MET A 1 -1.32 -18.90 -19.05
C MET A 1 -1.35 -18.98 -17.53
N THR A 2 -1.13 -20.17 -17.00
CA THR A 2 -0.90 -20.43 -15.58
C THR A 2 0.50 -19.94 -15.19
N VAL A 3 0.61 -19.33 -14.01
CA VAL A 3 1.90 -18.90 -13.44
C VAL A 3 2.32 -19.93 -12.41
N ASP A 4 3.58 -20.32 -12.48
CA ASP A 4 4.21 -21.22 -11.52
C ASP A 4 4.32 -20.54 -10.14
N ALA A 5 3.97 -21.28 -9.08
CA ALA A 5 3.90 -20.82 -7.71
C ALA A 5 5.30 -20.83 -7.05
N ARG A 6 6.23 -20.07 -7.62
CA ARG A 6 7.66 -20.05 -7.26
C ARG A 6 7.97 -19.36 -5.93
N GLY A 7 7.30 -19.76 -4.86
CA GLY A 7 7.62 -19.36 -3.48
C GLY A 7 8.84 -20.13 -2.96
N GLY A 8 9.64 -19.49 -2.10
CA GLY A 8 10.73 -20.17 -1.40
C GLY A 8 10.19 -21.10 -0.32
N PHE A 9 9.55 -20.51 0.68
CA PHE A 9 8.78 -21.21 1.69
C PHE A 9 7.29 -21.00 1.42
N ALA A 10 6.58 -22.06 1.06
CA ALA A 10 5.13 -22.05 0.85
C ALA A 10 4.44 -22.82 1.98
N LEU A 11 4.16 -22.12 3.08
CA LEU A 11 3.64 -22.72 4.31
C LEU A 11 2.12 -22.85 4.23
N CYS A 12 1.68 -23.96 3.65
CA CYS A 12 0.28 -24.34 3.53
C CYS A 12 -0.59 -23.31 2.80
N SER A 13 0.08 -22.49 2.00
CA SER A 13 -0.50 -21.51 1.10
C SER A 13 -1.17 -22.14 -0.13
N TYR A 14 -0.80 -23.38 -0.50
CA TYR A 14 -1.40 -24.08 -1.65
C TYR A 14 -2.83 -24.52 -1.43
N TRP A 15 -3.18 -24.83 -0.18
CA TRP A 15 -4.51 -25.30 0.22
C TRP A 15 -5.32 -24.22 0.92
N PHE A 16 -4.85 -22.96 0.87
CA PHE A 16 -5.50 -21.84 1.52
C PHE A 16 -6.95 -21.64 1.03
N GLU A 17 -7.19 -21.77 -0.28
CA GLU A 17 -8.54 -21.64 -0.85
C GLU A 17 -9.46 -22.81 -0.50
N ASP A 18 -8.89 -23.97 -0.17
CA ASP A 18 -9.65 -25.15 0.29
C ASP A 18 -10.05 -25.05 1.77
N GLY A 19 -9.60 -23.99 2.47
CA GLY A 19 -9.80 -23.81 3.90
C GLY A 19 -8.99 -24.79 4.75
N GLU A 20 -8.04 -25.51 4.16
CA GLU A 20 -7.17 -26.41 4.90
C GLU A 20 -6.10 -25.61 5.65
N SER A 21 -5.64 -26.16 6.77
CA SER A 21 -4.53 -25.61 7.53
C SER A 21 -3.51 -26.68 7.84
N CYS A 22 -2.32 -26.20 8.13
CA CYS A 22 -1.28 -27.01 8.73
C CYS A 22 -1.05 -26.58 10.17
N THR A 23 -0.87 -27.58 11.02
CA THR A 23 -0.58 -27.38 12.44
C THR A 23 0.89 -27.65 12.73
N ASN A 24 1.38 -27.14 13.85
CA ASN A 24 2.76 -27.34 14.33
C ASN A 24 3.83 -26.90 13.32
N LEU A 25 3.59 -25.78 12.63
CA LEU A 25 4.55 -25.16 11.75
C LEU A 25 5.40 -24.15 12.53
N HIS A 26 6.71 -24.32 12.47
CA HIS A 26 7.67 -23.40 13.10
C HIS A 26 8.74 -23.01 12.07
N VAL A 27 8.71 -21.76 11.62
CA VAL A 27 9.66 -21.22 10.65
C VAL A 27 10.35 -20.04 11.29
N THR A 28 11.46 -20.32 11.96
CA THR A 28 12.24 -19.34 12.71
C THR A 28 13.71 -19.35 12.28
N ASN A 29 14.35 -18.19 12.17
CA ASN A 29 15.77 -18.05 11.81
C ASN A 29 16.17 -18.62 10.43
N ASN A 30 15.31 -18.46 9.43
CA ASN A 30 15.58 -18.92 8.06
C ASN A 30 15.97 -17.77 7.14
N ILE A 31 16.70 -18.09 6.07
CA ILE A 31 17.04 -17.16 5.00
C ILE A 31 16.51 -17.72 3.67
N ALA A 32 15.77 -16.89 2.93
CA ALA A 32 15.24 -17.22 1.61
C ALA A 32 15.71 -16.19 0.57
N GLY A 33 16.39 -16.64 -0.49
CA GLY A 33 16.77 -15.74 -1.58
C GLY A 33 17.02 -16.44 -2.92
N GLY A 34 17.07 -15.66 -4.00
CA GLY A 34 17.15 -16.21 -5.37
C GLY A 34 15.83 -16.81 -5.84
N ILE A 35 14.70 -16.21 -5.45
CA ILE A 35 13.33 -16.72 -5.65
C ILE A 35 12.56 -15.75 -6.53
N ALA A 36 11.54 -16.22 -7.28
CA ALA A 36 10.84 -15.41 -8.30
C ALA A 36 9.44 -14.90 -7.91
N TYR A 37 8.82 -15.44 -6.84
CA TYR A 37 7.48 -15.02 -6.41
C TYR A 37 7.46 -14.38 -5.03
N ALA A 38 7.72 -15.16 -3.99
CA ALA A 38 7.79 -14.66 -2.61
C ALA A 38 8.84 -15.47 -1.83
N GLY A 39 9.65 -14.82 -1.02
CA GLY A 39 10.58 -15.50 -0.11
C GLY A 39 9.82 -16.45 0.83
N PHE A 40 8.79 -15.91 1.47
CA PHE A 40 7.89 -16.63 2.36
C PHE A 40 6.44 -16.36 1.98
N LEU A 41 5.64 -17.42 1.89
CA LEU A 41 4.19 -17.36 2.01
C LEU A 41 3.87 -18.05 3.33
N THR A 42 3.40 -17.29 4.30
CA THR A 42 3.27 -17.77 5.69
C THR A 42 2.03 -17.23 6.37
N TYR A 43 1.55 -17.96 7.37
CA TYR A 43 0.62 -17.43 8.35
C TYR A 43 1.28 -16.31 9.17
N GLY A 44 0.49 -15.31 9.57
CA GLY A 44 0.84 -14.50 10.74
C GLY A 44 0.49 -15.21 12.06
N HIS A 45 0.75 -14.55 13.17
CA HIS A 45 0.43 -15.02 14.52
C HIS A 45 -0.75 -14.24 15.13
N ASP A 46 -1.22 -14.68 16.30
CA ASP A 46 -2.24 -13.96 17.05
C ASP A 46 -1.70 -12.58 17.46
N CYS A 47 -2.51 -11.52 17.33
CA CYS A 47 -2.04 -10.16 17.64
C CYS A 47 -1.54 -10.03 19.08
N GLY A 48 -0.40 -9.38 19.25
CA GLY A 48 0.24 -9.20 20.56
C GLY A 48 0.86 -10.47 21.15
N ASP A 49 0.71 -11.64 20.53
CA ASP A 49 1.46 -12.84 20.91
C ASP A 49 2.84 -12.86 20.26
N TYR A 50 3.78 -12.20 20.92
CA TYR A 50 5.19 -12.22 20.52
C TYR A 50 5.96 -13.45 20.99
N SER A 51 5.34 -14.33 21.79
CA SER A 51 5.98 -15.53 22.33
C SER A 51 6.00 -16.69 21.32
N GLY A 52 5.03 -16.72 20.41
CA GLY A 52 4.95 -17.70 19.34
C GLY A 52 6.21 -17.80 18.48
N ASP A 53 6.44 -18.97 17.90
CA ASP A 53 7.57 -19.31 17.05
C ASP A 53 7.14 -19.84 15.66
N ASN A 54 5.86 -19.62 15.31
CA ASN A 54 5.31 -20.01 14.01
C ASN A 54 6.06 -19.35 12.85
N PHE A 55 6.31 -18.03 12.96
CA PHE A 55 7.08 -17.25 12.00
C PHE A 55 7.76 -16.07 12.69
N LYS A 56 9.09 -16.09 12.82
CA LYS A 56 9.88 -14.97 13.35
C LYS A 56 11.35 -15.05 12.95
N ASP A 57 12.02 -13.90 12.98
CA ASP A 57 13.47 -13.76 12.79
C ASP A 57 13.95 -14.34 11.45
N ASN A 58 13.08 -14.33 10.44
CA ASN A 58 13.41 -14.78 9.09
C ASN A 58 13.87 -13.60 8.22
N VAL A 59 14.65 -13.93 7.19
CA VAL A 59 15.20 -12.99 6.24
C VAL A 59 14.83 -13.42 4.83
N ALA A 60 14.16 -12.56 4.07
CA ALA A 60 14.06 -12.73 2.62
C ALA A 60 14.93 -11.73 1.90
N HIS A 61 15.64 -12.15 0.86
CA HIS A 61 16.37 -11.21 0.04
C HIS A 61 16.55 -11.63 -1.40
N SER A 62 16.88 -10.66 -2.26
CA SER A 62 17.14 -10.93 -3.69
C SER A 62 15.99 -11.74 -4.32
N VAL A 63 14.76 -11.38 -3.95
CA VAL A 63 13.56 -12.00 -4.52
C VAL A 63 13.18 -11.24 -5.78
N GLU A 64 13.35 -11.89 -6.91
CA GLU A 64 13.07 -11.36 -8.23
C GLU A 64 11.59 -11.51 -8.60
N GLY A 65 11.16 -10.81 -9.63
CA GLY A 65 9.91 -11.03 -10.33
C GLY A 65 9.33 -9.71 -10.78
N ASN A 66 9.08 -9.53 -12.08
CA ASN A 66 8.39 -8.32 -12.54
C ASN A 66 6.95 -8.24 -11.99
N LYS A 67 6.38 -9.42 -11.72
CA LYS A 67 5.02 -9.65 -11.23
C LYS A 67 4.95 -10.43 -9.91
N GLY A 68 6.11 -10.85 -9.41
CA GLY A 68 6.36 -11.45 -8.09
C GLY A 68 7.43 -10.60 -7.39
N GLY A 69 8.32 -11.19 -6.61
CA GLY A 69 9.43 -10.48 -6.00
C GLY A 69 9.16 -9.96 -4.59
N MET A 70 8.28 -10.62 -3.83
CA MET A 70 7.97 -10.21 -2.46
C MET A 70 8.92 -10.86 -1.45
N GLY A 71 9.26 -10.17 -0.36
CA GLY A 71 9.97 -10.81 0.74
C GLY A 71 9.06 -11.82 1.45
N ALA A 72 7.91 -11.36 1.93
CA ALA A 72 6.87 -12.21 2.51
C ALA A 72 5.46 -11.81 2.05
N TYR A 73 4.61 -12.80 1.84
CA TYR A 73 3.16 -12.67 1.78
C TYR A 73 2.58 -13.30 3.07
N ILE A 74 2.09 -12.48 3.99
CA ILE A 74 1.70 -12.92 5.35
C ILE A 74 0.17 -12.94 5.46
N PHE A 75 -0.42 -14.13 5.47
CA PHE A 75 -1.87 -14.34 5.37
C PHE A 75 -2.48 -14.91 6.67
N PRO A 76 -3.82 -14.87 6.86
CA PRO A 76 -4.44 -15.37 8.08
C PRO A 76 -4.45 -16.90 8.12
N ASP A 77 -4.49 -17.46 9.33
CA ASP A 77 -4.80 -18.89 9.53
C ASP A 77 -6.31 -19.01 9.61
N LEU A 78 -6.92 -19.60 8.58
CA LEU A 78 -8.38 -19.71 8.47
C LEU A 78 -9.00 -20.62 9.54
N THR A 79 -8.20 -21.43 10.24
CA THR A 79 -8.70 -22.24 11.37
C THR A 79 -8.75 -21.49 12.69
N LYS A 80 -8.16 -20.29 12.76
CA LYS A 80 -8.26 -19.41 13.92
C LYS A 80 -9.34 -18.35 13.65
N PRO A 81 -10.53 -18.44 14.29
CA PRO A 81 -11.59 -17.47 14.07
C PRO A 81 -11.14 -16.03 14.32
N ALA A 82 -10.21 -15.82 15.26
CA ALA A 82 -9.65 -14.49 15.55
C ALA A 82 -8.96 -13.86 14.33
N HIS A 83 -8.25 -14.65 13.51
CA HIS A 83 -7.49 -14.12 12.35
C HIS A 83 -8.40 -13.58 11.24
N THR A 84 -9.63 -14.08 11.12
CA THR A 84 -10.59 -13.64 10.11
C THR A 84 -11.62 -12.65 10.65
N SER A 85 -11.95 -12.70 11.95
CA SER A 85 -12.99 -11.87 12.57
C SER A 85 -12.48 -10.66 13.35
N THR A 86 -11.24 -10.70 13.84
CA THR A 86 -10.67 -9.67 14.72
C THR A 86 -9.36 -9.16 14.16
N CYS A 87 -8.24 -9.85 14.42
CA CYS A 87 -6.95 -9.48 13.85
C CYS A 87 -5.95 -10.64 13.84
N TYR A 88 -4.91 -10.46 13.05
CA TYR A 88 -3.67 -11.23 13.11
C TYR A 88 -2.48 -10.30 12.83
N GLU A 89 -1.27 -10.78 13.13
CA GLU A 89 -0.06 -9.98 13.07
C GLU A 89 1.08 -10.71 12.36
N GLY A 90 1.80 -10.00 11.51
CA GLY A 90 3.14 -10.40 11.08
C GLY A 90 4.17 -9.63 11.90
N SER A 91 5.22 -10.29 12.39
CA SER A 91 6.28 -9.58 13.10
C SER A 91 7.68 -10.17 12.92
N ARG A 92 8.70 -9.38 13.29
CA ARG A 92 10.12 -9.76 13.32
C ARG A 92 10.59 -10.41 12.03
N PHE A 93 10.44 -9.69 10.94
CA PHE A 93 10.87 -10.15 9.62
C PHE A 93 11.71 -9.11 8.93
N THR A 94 12.78 -9.57 8.27
CA THR A 94 13.67 -8.71 7.50
C THR A 94 13.51 -9.03 6.01
N ALA A 95 13.32 -7.99 5.19
CA ALA A 95 13.36 -8.15 3.74
C ALA A 95 14.25 -7.09 3.09
N TYR A 96 15.11 -7.52 2.17
CA TYR A 96 15.91 -6.59 1.39
C TYR A 96 16.10 -6.98 -0.06
N LYS A 97 16.23 -5.98 -0.94
CA LYS A 97 16.44 -6.21 -2.38
C LYS A 97 15.35 -7.10 -3.01
N CYS A 98 14.11 -6.93 -2.55
CA CYS A 98 12.94 -7.53 -3.16
C CYS A 98 12.48 -6.68 -4.36
N ALA A 99 12.21 -7.31 -5.51
CA ALA A 99 11.78 -6.65 -6.74
C ALA A 99 10.37 -6.04 -6.67
N LEU A 100 9.66 -6.31 -5.57
CA LEU A 100 8.34 -5.78 -5.21
C LEU A 100 8.37 -5.29 -3.75
N GLN A 101 7.39 -5.68 -2.91
CA GLN A 101 7.35 -5.35 -1.49
C GLN A 101 8.24 -6.30 -0.66
N GLY A 102 8.83 -5.80 0.43
CA GLY A 102 9.45 -6.62 1.45
C GLY A 102 8.42 -7.46 2.22
N ALA A 103 7.28 -6.89 2.62
CA ALA A 103 6.16 -7.64 3.19
C ALA A 103 4.83 -7.11 2.67
N PHE A 104 3.87 -8.02 2.45
CA PHE A 104 2.57 -7.68 1.88
C PHE A 104 1.47 -8.64 2.33
N VAL A 105 0.22 -8.19 2.25
CA VAL A 105 -0.97 -9.04 2.32
C VAL A 105 -2.12 -8.43 1.52
N PHE A 106 -3.00 -9.30 1.00
CA PHE A 106 -4.30 -8.91 0.46
C PHE A 106 -5.37 -9.97 0.74
N GLN A 107 -5.95 -9.94 1.94
CA GLN A 107 -6.81 -11.01 2.48
C GLN A 107 -8.02 -10.45 3.23
N LYS A 108 -9.03 -11.30 3.47
CA LYS A 108 -10.21 -10.93 4.26
C LYS A 108 -9.90 -10.87 5.75
N MET A 109 -9.98 -9.67 6.34
CA MET A 109 -9.95 -9.45 7.80
C MET A 109 -10.44 -8.05 8.18
N LYS A 110 -10.68 -7.82 9.48
CA LYS A 110 -10.93 -6.48 10.02
C LYS A 110 -9.64 -5.72 10.30
N LYS A 111 -8.65 -6.39 10.92
CA LYS A 111 -7.40 -5.75 11.31
C LYS A 111 -6.17 -6.60 11.00
N VAL A 112 -5.14 -5.96 10.47
CA VAL A 112 -3.80 -6.55 10.31
C VAL A 112 -2.75 -5.64 10.92
N ILE A 113 -1.79 -6.23 11.61
CA ILE A 113 -0.64 -5.52 12.17
C ILE A 113 0.64 -6.06 11.52
N PHE A 114 1.53 -5.18 11.07
CA PHE A 114 2.93 -5.51 10.80
C PHE A 114 3.84 -4.80 11.80
N SER A 115 4.57 -5.57 12.61
CA SER A 115 5.41 -4.99 13.66
C SER A 115 6.85 -5.48 13.67
N ASN A 116 7.77 -4.67 14.20
CA ASN A 116 9.17 -5.05 14.38
C ASN A 116 9.83 -5.54 13.08
N MET A 117 9.43 -4.95 11.94
CA MET A 117 9.93 -5.31 10.62
C MET A 117 11.15 -4.47 10.24
N LEU A 118 12.05 -5.06 9.48
CA LEU A 118 13.19 -4.36 8.89
C LEU A 118 13.14 -4.48 7.36
N MET A 119 12.93 -3.36 6.68
CA MET A 119 12.76 -3.29 5.23
C MET A 119 13.91 -2.49 4.65
N LEU A 120 14.80 -3.12 3.87
CA LEU A 120 15.94 -2.42 3.28
C LEU A 120 15.88 -2.48 1.77
N ASP A 121 15.84 -1.32 1.12
CA ASP A 121 16.12 -1.23 -0.32
C ASP A 121 15.25 -2.15 -1.20
N ASN A 122 13.98 -2.29 -0.83
CA ASN A 122 12.96 -3.01 -1.61
C ASN A 122 12.36 -2.07 -2.66
N ALA A 123 11.92 -2.61 -3.80
CA ALA A 123 11.36 -1.78 -4.87
C ALA A 123 10.09 -1.04 -4.44
N LYS A 124 9.22 -1.69 -3.66
CA LYS A 124 7.94 -1.15 -3.21
C LYS A 124 7.73 -1.31 -1.71
N GLY A 125 8.81 -1.26 -0.93
CA GLY A 125 8.66 -1.06 0.51
C GLY A 125 7.80 -2.12 1.22
N MET A 126 6.91 -1.70 2.11
CA MET A 126 5.92 -2.57 2.77
C MET A 126 4.53 -1.92 2.70
N GLY A 127 3.48 -2.74 2.63
CA GLY A 127 2.10 -2.27 2.73
C GLY A 127 1.10 -3.41 2.87
N THR A 128 -0.17 -3.07 3.07
CA THR A 128 -1.25 -4.03 3.32
C THR A 128 -2.46 -3.67 2.47
N GLN A 129 -3.20 -4.68 2.03
CA GLN A 129 -4.52 -4.51 1.45
C GLN A 129 -5.50 -5.44 2.18
N ILE A 130 -6.74 -5.00 2.35
CA ILE A 130 -7.77 -5.78 3.03
C ILE A 130 -8.94 -6.02 2.08
N GLU A 131 -9.44 -7.24 2.08
CA GLU A 131 -10.72 -7.62 1.51
C GLU A 131 -11.83 -7.49 2.56
N VAL A 132 -12.95 -6.88 2.18
CA VAL A 132 -14.09 -6.69 3.10
C VAL A 132 -15.32 -7.53 2.76
N LYS A 133 -15.58 -7.84 1.48
CA LYS A 133 -16.76 -8.61 1.08
C LYS A 133 -16.43 -10.08 0.78
N GLY A 134 -17.40 -10.96 0.97
CA GLY A 134 -17.35 -12.33 0.46
C GLY A 134 -17.41 -12.35 -1.08
N ALA A 135 -17.02 -13.46 -1.69
CA ALA A 135 -16.81 -13.57 -3.14
C ALA A 135 -18.08 -13.38 -4.01
N THR A 136 -19.27 -13.20 -3.43
CA THR A 136 -20.53 -13.12 -4.17
C THR A 136 -21.36 -11.84 -3.92
N PRO A 137 -22.04 -11.29 -4.95
CA PRO A 137 -22.95 -10.14 -4.81
C PRO A 137 -24.06 -10.33 -3.77
N LYS A 138 -24.46 -11.59 -3.51
CA LYS A 138 -25.52 -11.95 -2.56
C LYS A 138 -25.05 -11.89 -1.10
N GLU A 139 -23.78 -12.18 -0.85
CA GLU A 139 -23.13 -11.95 0.45
C GLU A 139 -22.86 -10.46 0.66
N ALA A 140 -22.55 -9.74 -0.41
CA ALA A 140 -22.30 -8.30 -0.39
C ALA A 140 -23.53 -7.44 -0.06
N GLU A 141 -24.74 -7.93 -0.36
CA GLU A 141 -26.04 -7.27 -0.09
C GLU A 141 -26.55 -7.58 1.33
N ALA A 142 -26.21 -8.76 1.87
CA ALA A 142 -26.57 -9.16 3.23
C ALA A 142 -25.66 -8.55 4.32
N SER A 143 -24.51 -8.00 3.94
CA SER A 143 -23.47 -7.47 4.84
C SER A 143 -23.49 -5.94 4.99
N LEU A 144 -24.42 -5.25 4.32
CA LEU A 144 -24.67 -3.80 4.44
C LEU A 144 -25.27 -3.37 5.80
N ASP A 145 -25.07 -4.16 6.86
CA ASP A 145 -25.40 -3.71 8.20
C ASP A 145 -24.28 -2.75 8.64
N SER A 146 -24.67 -1.53 9.01
CA SER A 146 -23.76 -0.40 9.31
C SER A 146 -22.61 -0.71 10.30
N ALA A 147 -22.70 -1.82 11.04
CA ALA A 147 -21.69 -2.33 11.95
C ALA A 147 -20.49 -3.04 11.28
N GLU A 148 -20.53 -3.36 9.98
CA GLU A 148 -19.37 -3.92 9.25
C GLU A 148 -18.35 -2.85 8.79
N TYR A 149 -18.73 -1.57 8.82
CA TYR A 149 -17.85 -0.44 8.47
C TYR A 149 -17.04 0.08 9.66
N ASP A 150 -17.32 -0.42 10.87
CA ASP A 150 -16.56 -0.11 12.06
C ASP A 150 -15.19 -0.84 12.06
N GLU A 151 -14.12 -0.05 11.97
CA GLU A 151 -12.72 -0.40 12.21
C GLU A 151 -12.06 -1.43 11.28
N ILE A 152 -12.06 -1.16 9.96
CA ILE A 152 -11.02 -1.74 9.09
C ILE A 152 -9.69 -1.04 9.39
N LEU A 153 -8.73 -1.78 9.97
CA LEU A 153 -7.49 -1.20 10.48
C LEU A 153 -6.25 -1.90 9.91
N MET A 154 -5.34 -1.08 9.38
CA MET A 154 -4.03 -1.51 8.93
C MET A 154 -2.98 -0.80 9.79
N GLU A 155 -2.33 -1.56 10.65
CA GLU A 155 -1.42 -1.03 11.66
C GLU A 155 0.03 -1.44 11.42
N PHE A 156 0.94 -0.51 11.68
CA PHE A 156 2.37 -0.70 11.47
C PHE A 156 3.13 -0.18 12.67
N HIS A 157 3.78 -1.06 13.44
CA HIS A 157 4.40 -0.71 14.72
C HIS A 157 5.91 -1.01 14.72
N ASP A 158 6.73 -0.08 15.22
CA ASP A 158 8.15 -0.34 15.51
C ASP A 158 8.96 -0.82 14.29
N ASN A 159 8.58 -0.35 13.10
CA ASN A 159 9.19 -0.77 11.85
C ASN A 159 10.35 0.15 11.45
N THR A 160 11.39 -0.44 10.87
CA THR A 160 12.53 0.30 10.32
C THR A 160 12.64 0.11 8.82
N PHE A 161 12.75 1.22 8.11
CA PHE A 161 12.97 1.27 6.67
C PHE A 161 14.32 1.89 6.39
N VAL A 162 15.12 1.23 5.57
CA VAL A 162 16.40 1.73 5.10
C VAL A 162 16.32 1.90 3.59
N GLY A 163 16.77 3.06 3.11
CA GLY A 163 16.92 3.34 1.68
C GLY A 163 18.02 2.48 1.05
N ASP A 164 18.81 3.08 0.15
CA ASP A 164 19.89 2.37 -0.53
C ASP A 164 20.97 1.88 0.44
N ILE A 165 21.24 0.57 0.42
CA ILE A 165 22.24 -0.10 1.29
C ILE A 165 23.60 -0.30 0.62
N GLY A 166 23.83 0.23 -0.59
CA GLY A 166 25.09 0.16 -1.31
C GLY A 166 25.45 -1.22 -1.87
N ILE A 167 24.52 -2.17 -1.78
CA ILE A 167 24.60 -3.46 -2.47
C ILE A 167 24.04 -3.23 -3.88
N PRO A 168 24.76 -3.54 -4.97
CA PRO A 168 24.22 -3.34 -6.31
C PRO A 168 22.94 -4.16 -6.53
N ASP A 169 21.87 -3.56 -7.07
CA ASP A 169 20.70 -4.35 -7.51
C ASP A 169 21.02 -5.23 -8.72
N CYS A 170 22.09 -4.90 -9.45
CA CYS A 170 22.53 -5.59 -10.65
C CYS A 170 24.04 -5.86 -10.54
N PRO A 171 24.46 -6.88 -9.78
CA PRO A 171 25.89 -7.17 -9.57
C PRO A 171 26.59 -7.59 -10.88
N ASN A 172 25.84 -8.08 -11.88
CA ASN A 172 26.36 -8.36 -13.22
C ASN A 172 25.86 -7.31 -14.22
N THR A 173 26.70 -6.33 -14.55
CA THR A 173 26.37 -5.28 -15.53
C THR A 173 26.57 -5.72 -16.98
N PHE A 174 27.25 -6.85 -17.22
CA PHE A 174 27.57 -7.34 -18.57
C PHE A 174 26.39 -8.04 -19.24
N ASN A 175 25.66 -8.84 -18.47
CA ASN A 175 24.37 -9.36 -18.84
C ASN A 175 23.39 -8.74 -17.86
N LYS A 176 22.60 -7.74 -18.31
CA LYS A 176 21.41 -7.25 -17.57
C LYS A 176 20.39 -8.38 -17.44
N GLY A 177 20.77 -9.44 -16.71
CA GLY A 177 19.99 -10.63 -16.52
C GLY A 177 18.76 -10.33 -15.66
N ASP A 178 17.91 -11.34 -15.54
CA ASP A 178 16.56 -11.20 -14.99
C ASP A 178 16.54 -10.68 -13.54
N TYR A 179 17.63 -10.84 -12.78
CA TYR A 179 17.75 -10.47 -11.36
C TYR A 179 17.91 -8.96 -11.05
N CYS A 180 17.96 -8.09 -12.06
CA CYS A 180 18.29 -6.67 -11.84
C CYS A 180 17.05 -5.80 -11.56
N ILE A 181 17.06 -5.06 -10.44
CA ILE A 181 15.98 -4.14 -10.05
C ILE A 181 16.27 -2.71 -10.55
N PHE A 182 15.88 -2.43 -11.80
CA PHE A 182 15.96 -1.08 -12.40
C PHE A 182 14.62 -0.35 -12.32
N LYS A 183 14.18 -0.01 -11.11
CA LYS A 183 12.88 0.63 -10.87
C LYS A 183 13.03 1.77 -9.87
N ASP A 184 12.11 2.72 -9.92
CA ASP A 184 11.92 3.65 -8.81
C ASP A 184 11.57 2.86 -7.55
N LYS A 185 12.07 3.34 -6.42
CA LYS A 185 11.91 2.70 -5.11
C LYS A 185 11.20 3.62 -4.13
N PHE A 186 10.33 3.04 -3.32
CA PHE A 186 9.73 3.74 -2.18
C PHE A 186 9.56 2.82 -0.96
N ALA A 187 9.58 3.40 0.24
CA ALA A 187 9.53 2.66 1.50
C ALA A 187 8.12 2.23 1.90
N ILE A 188 7.12 3.06 1.62
CA ILE A 188 5.73 2.80 2.00
C ILE A 188 4.89 2.54 0.77
N PHE A 189 4.34 1.34 0.68
CA PHE A 189 3.28 1.03 -0.28
C PHE A 189 1.93 1.45 0.31
N PRO A 190 1.18 2.33 -0.37
CA PRO A 190 -0.07 2.82 0.17
C PRO A 190 -1.07 1.68 0.35
N SER A 191 -1.71 1.67 1.51
CA SER A 191 -2.67 0.62 1.83
C SER A 191 -3.95 0.78 1.02
N ALA A 192 -4.76 -0.28 0.95
CA ALA A 192 -6.03 -0.23 0.23
C ALA A 192 -7.06 -1.18 0.84
N VAL A 193 -8.32 -0.89 0.57
CA VAL A 193 -9.43 -1.80 0.87
C VAL A 193 -10.14 -2.11 -0.44
N ALA A 194 -10.53 -3.37 -0.64
CA ALA A 194 -11.21 -3.79 -1.87
C ALA A 194 -12.29 -4.84 -1.60
N ASN A 195 -13.19 -5.02 -2.57
CA ASN A 195 -14.24 -6.03 -2.52
C ASN A 195 -13.71 -7.46 -2.52
N LYS A 196 -12.55 -7.67 -3.13
CA LYS A 196 -12.00 -9.00 -3.36
C LYS A 196 -10.50 -9.04 -3.12
N GLY A 197 -10.07 -10.00 -2.32
CA GLY A 197 -8.67 -10.28 -2.02
C GLY A 197 -8.02 -11.14 -3.08
N LYS A 198 -6.88 -11.75 -2.74
CA LYS A 198 -6.19 -12.68 -3.63
C LYS A 198 -5.64 -13.85 -2.86
N ALA A 199 -5.71 -15.05 -3.43
CA ALA A 199 -4.99 -16.19 -2.88
C ALA A 199 -3.50 -15.87 -2.69
N PRO A 200 -2.86 -16.38 -1.63
CA PRO A 200 -1.41 -16.25 -1.46
C PRO A 200 -0.64 -16.75 -2.68
N HIS A 201 -1.11 -17.82 -3.34
CA HIS A 201 -0.59 -18.28 -4.63
C HIS A 201 -1.48 -17.86 -5.80
N ILE A 202 -1.10 -16.77 -6.47
CA ILE A 202 -1.82 -16.31 -7.66
C ILE A 202 -1.41 -17.15 -8.87
N THR A 203 -2.34 -17.95 -9.37
CA THR A 203 -2.13 -18.83 -10.54
C THR A 203 -2.44 -18.14 -11.87
N ALA A 204 -3.25 -17.08 -11.87
CA ALA A 204 -3.63 -16.35 -13.06
C ALA A 204 -2.67 -15.18 -13.35
N ALA A 205 -2.00 -15.19 -14.52
CA ALA A 205 -1.07 -14.13 -14.91
C ALA A 205 -1.69 -12.73 -14.99
N SER A 206 -3.00 -12.65 -15.22
CA SER A 206 -3.74 -11.40 -15.26
C SER A 206 -4.01 -10.83 -13.86
N ALA A 207 -4.04 -11.68 -12.82
CA ALA A 207 -4.24 -11.29 -11.42
C ALA A 207 -2.93 -10.86 -10.74
N LEU A 208 -1.79 -10.97 -11.42
CA LEU A 208 -0.52 -10.44 -10.95
C LEU A 208 -0.29 -8.99 -11.40
N PRO A 209 0.48 -8.20 -10.62
CA PRO A 209 1.12 -8.56 -9.35
C PRO A 209 0.14 -8.63 -8.16
N PRO A 210 0.52 -9.18 -7.00
CA PRO A 210 -0.35 -9.35 -5.84
C PRO A 210 -1.08 -8.09 -5.38
N GLN A 211 -0.42 -6.94 -5.37
CA GLN A 211 -1.03 -5.65 -5.02
C GLN A 211 -1.94 -5.03 -6.10
N LYS A 212 -2.05 -5.65 -7.28
CA LYS A 212 -2.93 -5.13 -8.34
C LYS A 212 -4.39 -5.29 -7.94
N ILE A 213 -5.08 -4.22 -7.64
CA ILE A 213 -6.53 -4.29 -7.42
C ILE A 213 -7.21 -4.56 -8.77
N LYS A 214 -8.27 -5.36 -8.73
CA LYS A 214 -8.99 -5.88 -9.91
C LYS A 214 -10.50 -5.97 -9.71
N GLY A 215 -10.94 -6.00 -8.46
CA GLY A 215 -12.33 -5.80 -8.10
C GLY A 215 -12.47 -4.40 -7.52
N ASP A 216 -13.70 -4.01 -7.24
CA ASP A 216 -14.00 -2.61 -6.89
C ASP A 216 -13.32 -2.21 -5.58
N SER A 217 -12.73 -1.01 -5.61
CA SER A 217 -12.13 -0.36 -4.44
C SER A 217 -13.19 -0.10 -3.39
N MET A 218 -12.95 -0.51 -2.15
CA MET A 218 -13.91 -0.31 -1.08
C MET A 218 -13.66 0.99 -0.33
N TRP A 219 -14.74 1.56 0.18
CA TRP A 219 -14.69 2.72 1.06
C TRP A 219 -14.18 2.34 2.46
N GLY A 220 -13.68 3.34 3.17
CA GLY A 220 -13.25 3.18 4.54
C GLY A 220 -11.86 2.55 4.71
N GLY A 221 -11.59 2.11 5.93
CA GLY A 221 -10.25 1.75 6.35
C GLY A 221 -9.46 2.94 6.88
N ARG A 222 -8.60 2.66 7.86
CA ARG A 222 -7.59 3.58 8.38
C ARG A 222 -6.25 2.90 8.42
N THR A 223 -5.21 3.65 8.08
CA THR A 223 -3.84 3.15 8.16
C THR A 223 -3.10 3.91 9.24
N ILE A 224 -2.56 3.21 10.23
CA ILE A 224 -1.88 3.82 11.37
C ILE A 224 -0.45 3.28 11.45
N TRP A 225 0.51 4.20 11.48
CA TRP A 225 1.94 3.93 11.64
C TRP A 225 2.39 4.50 12.97
N ARG A 226 3.08 3.70 13.78
CA ARG A 226 3.60 4.10 15.09
C ARG A 226 5.07 3.75 15.20
N ASN A 227 5.85 4.68 15.76
CA ASN A 227 7.27 4.49 16.05
C ASN A 227 8.06 3.93 14.86
N THR A 228 7.81 4.48 13.66
CA THR A 228 8.47 4.04 12.44
C THR A 228 9.73 4.85 12.18
N VAL A 229 10.81 4.19 11.77
CA VAL A 229 12.08 4.84 11.44
C VAL A 229 12.35 4.74 9.95
N PHE A 230 12.62 5.87 9.29
CA PHE A 230 13.09 5.94 7.90
C PHE A 230 14.53 6.43 7.88
N LYS A 231 15.45 5.63 7.32
CA LYS A 231 16.89 5.89 7.39
C LYS A 231 17.58 5.85 6.04
N ASN A 232 18.52 6.77 5.81
CA ASN A 232 19.44 6.78 4.67
C ASN A 232 18.76 6.85 3.29
N PHE A 233 17.73 7.69 3.14
CA PHE A 233 17.06 7.88 1.85
C PHE A 233 17.75 8.99 1.05
N LYS A 234 18.31 8.60 -0.11
CA LYS A 234 18.89 9.51 -1.10
C LYS A 234 17.94 9.64 -2.30
N PRO A 235 17.92 10.77 -3.01
CA PRO A 235 16.93 10.98 -4.09
C PRO A 235 17.07 10.01 -5.25
N VAL A 236 18.29 9.50 -5.45
CA VAL A 236 18.67 8.59 -6.52
C VAL A 236 19.43 7.43 -5.90
N HIS A 237 19.01 6.20 -6.20
CA HIS A 237 19.75 5.01 -5.78
C HIS A 237 20.84 4.64 -6.79
N GLN A 238 21.67 3.65 -6.45
CA GLN A 238 22.89 3.28 -7.16
C GLN A 238 22.71 3.09 -8.68
N ASN A 239 21.52 2.73 -9.16
CA ASN A 239 21.25 2.50 -10.59
C ASN A 239 20.65 3.71 -11.32
N GLY A 240 20.56 4.86 -10.68
CA GLY A 240 20.11 6.11 -11.30
C GLY A 240 18.61 6.35 -11.28
N GLN A 241 17.80 5.42 -10.75
CA GLN A 241 16.35 5.63 -10.57
C GLN A 241 16.05 6.28 -9.22
N ARG A 242 14.82 6.76 -9.06
CA ARG A 242 14.39 7.49 -7.87
C ARG A 242 14.36 6.58 -6.64
N SER A 243 14.72 7.12 -5.47
CA SER A 243 14.45 6.48 -4.19
C SER A 243 13.79 7.48 -3.25
N THR A 244 12.64 7.09 -2.69
CA THR A 244 11.82 7.95 -1.83
C THR A 244 11.33 7.21 -0.60
N VAL A 245 10.89 7.93 0.43
CA VAL A 245 10.18 7.31 1.54
C VAL A 245 8.74 7.01 1.12
N PHE A 246 8.03 8.03 0.65
CA PHE A 246 6.63 7.97 0.30
C PHE A 246 6.45 7.92 -1.22
N GLY A 247 5.72 6.91 -1.69
CA GLY A 247 5.37 6.76 -3.10
C GLY A 247 3.90 6.46 -3.29
N SER A 248 3.50 6.42 -4.56
CA SER A 248 2.21 5.88 -4.99
C SER A 248 2.38 4.69 -5.93
N SER A 249 1.31 3.92 -6.11
CA SER A 249 1.30 2.74 -6.98
C SER A 249 0.42 2.97 -8.19
N HIS A 250 0.87 2.52 -9.36
CA HIS A 250 0.04 2.48 -10.58
C HIS A 250 -1.17 1.55 -10.49
N TYR A 251 -1.29 0.77 -9.41
CA TYR A 251 -2.48 -0.06 -9.16
C TYR A 251 -3.21 0.43 -7.91
N GLN A 252 -3.16 1.74 -7.66
CA GLN A 252 -3.87 2.32 -6.54
C GLN A 252 -5.37 2.24 -6.76
N PRO A 253 -6.12 1.96 -5.68
CA PRO A 253 -7.56 2.10 -5.69
C PRO A 253 -7.99 3.55 -5.94
N ASP A 254 -9.27 3.74 -6.23
CA ASP A 254 -9.94 5.04 -6.26
C ASP A 254 -9.81 5.82 -4.96
N TYR A 255 -9.81 5.08 -3.84
CA TYR A 255 -9.64 5.63 -2.51
C TYR A 255 -8.48 4.95 -1.81
N ILE A 256 -7.48 5.75 -1.43
CA ILE A 256 -6.38 5.33 -0.57
C ILE A 256 -6.75 5.75 0.85
N PRO A 257 -6.91 4.79 1.79
CA PRO A 257 -7.12 5.10 3.19
C PRO A 257 -6.09 6.10 3.71
N MET A 258 -6.58 7.13 4.41
CA MET A 258 -5.73 8.12 5.07
C MET A 258 -4.65 7.40 5.91
N MET A 259 -3.40 7.83 5.74
CA MET A 259 -2.27 7.27 6.47
C MET A 259 -1.87 8.21 7.61
N GLU A 260 -2.00 7.74 8.84
CA GLU A 260 -1.69 8.50 10.04
C GLU A 260 -0.39 7.98 10.67
N PHE A 261 0.59 8.85 10.85
CA PHE A 261 1.90 8.55 11.38
C PHE A 261 2.09 9.22 12.74
N TYR A 262 2.57 8.43 13.71
CA TYR A 262 2.81 8.85 15.07
C TYR A 262 4.24 8.48 15.48
N ASP A 263 4.96 9.41 16.10
CA ASP A 263 6.32 9.19 16.61
C ASP A 263 7.34 8.74 15.54
N THR A 264 7.13 9.17 14.29
CA THR A 264 8.02 8.81 13.18
C THR A 264 9.38 9.48 13.32
N THR A 265 10.46 8.75 13.05
CA THR A 265 11.81 9.30 12.97
C THR A 265 12.34 9.22 11.55
N PHE A 266 12.72 10.37 10.99
CA PHE A 266 13.49 10.44 9.75
C PHE A 266 14.96 10.71 10.08
N GLU A 267 15.86 9.83 9.63
CA GLU A 267 17.30 9.93 9.83
C GLU A 267 18.03 9.90 8.48
N ASP A 268 18.72 10.98 8.14
CA ASP A 268 19.43 11.10 6.86
C ASP A 268 18.53 10.86 5.65
N VAL A 269 17.40 11.58 5.62
CA VAL A 269 16.44 11.62 4.51
C VAL A 269 16.62 12.93 3.77
N GLU A 270 17.20 12.85 2.57
CA GLU A 270 17.46 14.06 1.77
C GLU A 270 16.17 14.66 1.22
N HIS A 271 16.18 15.97 0.94
CA HIS A 271 15.00 16.74 0.51
C HIS A 271 14.19 16.02 -0.59
N ARG A 272 14.81 15.72 -1.74
CA ARG A 272 14.14 15.06 -2.88
C ARG A 272 13.85 13.56 -2.68
N ALA A 273 14.19 13.00 -1.52
CA ALA A 273 13.93 11.60 -1.16
C ALA A 273 12.74 11.43 -0.21
N LEU A 274 12.09 12.52 0.21
CA LEU A 274 10.94 12.41 1.12
C LEU A 274 9.74 11.73 0.42
N ALA A 275 9.30 12.27 -0.71
CA ALA A 275 8.11 11.79 -1.39
C ALA A 275 8.24 11.88 -2.92
N HIS A 276 7.51 11.02 -3.61
CA HIS A 276 7.13 11.23 -5.00
C HIS A 276 5.78 10.56 -5.28
N PHE A 277 4.77 11.36 -5.54
CA PHE A 277 3.48 10.84 -6.00
C PHE A 277 3.41 10.89 -7.52
N ILE A 278 3.05 9.77 -8.14
CA ILE A 278 2.89 9.65 -9.59
C ILE A 278 1.59 10.31 -10.03
N ASP A 279 1.65 10.98 -11.18
CA ASP A 279 0.42 11.39 -11.86
C ASP A 279 -0.33 10.16 -12.39
N PRO A 280 -1.67 10.28 -12.58
CA PRO A 280 -2.44 9.29 -13.32
C PRO A 280 -1.82 9.03 -14.70
N LEU A 281 -1.82 7.77 -15.12
CA LEU A 281 -1.33 7.44 -16.46
C LEU A 281 -2.35 7.91 -17.50
N GLU A 282 -1.89 8.65 -18.52
CA GLU A 282 -2.73 9.10 -19.64
C GLU A 282 -3.49 7.94 -20.31
N ALA A 283 -2.89 6.74 -20.36
CA ALA A 283 -3.54 5.55 -20.91
C ALA A 283 -4.78 5.09 -20.12
N TRP A 284 -4.99 5.56 -18.90
CA TRP A 284 -6.21 5.32 -18.14
C TRP A 284 -7.35 6.23 -18.61
N GLU A 285 -7.03 7.39 -19.20
CA GLU A 285 -8.00 8.33 -19.73
C GLU A 285 -8.61 7.81 -21.04
N ASN A 286 -9.54 6.86 -20.91
CA ASN A 286 -10.34 6.35 -22.01
C ASN A 286 -11.83 6.45 -21.66
N ILE A 287 -12.68 6.46 -22.69
CA ILE A 287 -14.11 6.70 -22.52
C ILE A 287 -14.84 5.58 -21.77
N ASP A 288 -14.32 4.35 -21.85
CA ASP A 288 -14.94 3.18 -21.23
C ASP A 288 -14.67 3.15 -19.72
N ASP A 289 -13.48 3.58 -19.32
CA ASP A 289 -13.11 3.81 -17.94
C ASP A 289 -13.63 5.21 -17.53
N CYS A 290 -12.88 6.29 -17.77
CA CYS A 290 -13.08 7.60 -17.13
C CYS A 290 -14.02 8.57 -17.89
N GLY A 291 -14.66 8.15 -18.98
CA GLY A 291 -15.59 8.98 -19.75
C GLY A 291 -14.90 10.22 -20.36
N THR A 292 -15.48 11.41 -20.14
CA THR A 292 -14.89 12.71 -20.56
C THR A 292 -14.02 13.35 -19.48
N PHE A 293 -13.65 12.61 -18.43
CA PHE A 293 -12.91 13.13 -17.27
C PHE A 293 -11.56 12.45 -17.12
N SER A 294 -10.61 13.17 -16.52
CA SER A 294 -9.33 12.58 -16.13
C SER A 294 -9.51 11.62 -14.97
N CYS A 295 -8.87 10.45 -15.02
CA CYS A 295 -8.80 9.53 -13.90
C CYS A 295 -7.88 10.13 -12.83
N THR A 296 -8.32 10.26 -11.58
CA THR A 296 -7.56 10.99 -10.53
C THR A 296 -7.17 10.16 -9.31
N ALA A 297 -7.39 8.84 -9.30
CA ALA A 297 -7.05 7.94 -8.16
C ALA A 297 -5.70 8.27 -7.49
N PRO A 298 -4.56 8.35 -8.21
CA PRO A 298 -3.27 8.67 -7.60
C PRO A 298 -3.18 10.03 -6.92
N LYS A 299 -4.06 10.97 -7.25
CA LYS A 299 -4.11 12.33 -6.68
C LYS A 299 -4.81 12.37 -5.31
N ASN A 300 -5.48 11.29 -4.90
CA ASN A 300 -6.26 11.20 -3.66
C ASN A 300 -5.43 10.66 -2.48
N ILE A 301 -4.34 11.35 -2.15
CA ILE A 301 -3.41 10.96 -1.07
C ILE A 301 -3.45 11.99 0.06
N LEU A 302 -3.58 11.51 1.30
CA LEU A 302 -3.39 12.30 2.51
C LEU A 302 -2.60 11.50 3.55
N TYR A 303 -1.37 11.95 3.83
CA TYR A 303 -0.55 11.43 4.91
C TYR A 303 -0.46 12.48 6.03
N LYS A 304 -0.81 12.11 7.25
CA LYS A 304 -0.76 12.99 8.42
C LYS A 304 0.32 12.52 9.37
N PHE A 305 1.15 13.44 9.85
CA PHE A 305 2.26 13.15 10.75
C PHE A 305 2.11 13.90 12.07
N ARG A 306 2.37 13.21 13.16
CA ARG A 306 2.40 13.76 14.52
C ARG A 306 3.64 13.31 15.25
N ASP A 307 4.24 14.20 16.01
CA ASP A 307 5.42 13.93 16.84
C ASP A 307 6.65 13.43 16.04
N THR A 308 6.83 13.97 14.83
CA THR A 308 7.95 13.62 13.96
C THR A 308 9.29 14.12 14.49
N LYS A 309 10.29 13.25 14.45
CA LYS A 309 11.68 13.53 14.82
C LYS A 309 12.54 13.51 13.55
N TRP A 310 13.33 14.56 13.35
CA TRP A 310 14.27 14.67 12.21
C TRP A 310 15.71 14.62 12.73
N LYS A 311 16.54 13.77 12.13
CA LYS A 311 17.96 13.58 12.48
C LYS A 311 18.82 13.61 11.22
N GLY A 312 20.05 14.14 11.33
CA GLY A 312 21.00 14.16 10.22
C GLY A 312 20.53 15.02 9.05
N LYS A 313 20.71 14.52 7.82
CA LYS A 313 20.17 15.19 6.61
C LYS A 313 18.64 15.16 6.63
N ARG A 314 18.03 16.29 6.30
CA ARG A 314 16.57 16.48 6.28
C ARG A 314 16.13 17.45 5.19
N PRO A 315 14.86 17.41 4.75
CA PRO A 315 14.28 18.44 3.90
C PRO A 315 14.30 19.82 4.57
N ALA A 316 14.17 20.89 3.78
CA ALA A 316 14.11 22.25 4.31
C ALA A 316 12.90 22.44 5.25
N SER A 317 11.75 21.92 4.85
CA SER A 317 10.57 21.78 5.72
C SER A 317 10.73 20.53 6.58
N SER A 318 10.77 20.71 7.90
CA SER A 318 10.96 19.60 8.85
C SER A 318 10.16 19.85 10.13
N ALA A 319 8.90 20.24 9.94
CA ALA A 319 7.94 20.40 11.01
C ALA A 319 7.74 19.06 11.76
N LYS A 320 7.39 19.18 13.04
CA LYS A 320 7.09 18.04 13.91
C LYS A 320 5.76 17.40 13.52
N ASP A 321 4.76 18.25 13.29
CA ASP A 321 3.43 17.88 12.84
C ASP A 321 3.23 18.49 11.46
N PHE A 322 2.85 17.66 10.49
CA PHE A 322 2.66 18.09 9.11
C PHE A 322 1.79 17.10 8.34
N GLU A 323 1.32 17.51 7.17
CA GLU A 323 0.54 16.69 6.25
C GLU A 323 1.17 16.74 4.85
N LEU A 324 1.10 15.62 4.13
CA LEU A 324 1.47 15.52 2.73
C LEU A 324 0.23 15.20 1.90
N ILE A 325 0.02 15.98 0.85
CA ILE A 325 -1.02 15.74 -0.16
C ILE A 325 -0.40 15.79 -1.55
N HIS A 326 -1.05 15.15 -2.52
CA HIS A 326 -0.62 15.23 -3.92
C HIS A 326 -0.70 16.66 -4.45
N SER A 327 0.21 17.03 -5.35
CA SER A 327 0.07 18.27 -6.14
C SER A 327 -1.05 18.09 -7.18
N ASN A 328 -2.23 18.60 -6.88
CA ASN A 328 -3.35 18.63 -7.82
C ASN A 328 -3.78 20.09 -8.06
N ASP A 329 -4.38 20.39 -9.21
CA ASP A 329 -4.79 21.75 -9.55
C ASP A 329 -6.09 22.19 -8.87
N GLY A 330 -6.78 21.23 -8.22
CA GLY A 330 -8.10 21.41 -7.63
C GLY A 330 -8.04 21.99 -6.23
N PHE A 331 -7.83 21.15 -5.22
CA PHE A 331 -7.84 21.55 -3.80
C PHE A 331 -6.49 22.08 -3.32
N ALA A 332 -5.39 21.43 -3.72
CA ALA A 332 -4.08 21.61 -3.09
C ALA A 332 -3.55 23.07 -3.08
N PRO A 333 -3.70 23.89 -4.15
CA PRO A 333 -3.18 25.26 -4.18
C PRO A 333 -3.93 26.20 -3.22
N TYR A 334 -5.12 25.81 -2.78
CA TYR A 334 -5.99 26.58 -1.90
C TYR A 334 -5.97 26.08 -0.45
N ALA A 335 -5.18 25.05 -0.16
CA ALA A 335 -4.97 24.57 1.19
C ALA A 335 -4.06 25.55 1.94
N GLU A 336 -4.50 25.99 3.12
CA GLU A 336 -3.75 26.95 3.94
C GLU A 336 -2.46 26.35 4.48
N ASN A 337 -1.44 27.16 4.75
CA ASN A 337 -0.14 26.72 5.29
C ASN A 337 0.52 25.55 4.54
N CYS A 338 0.16 25.37 3.26
CA CYS A 338 0.74 24.37 2.38
C CYS A 338 1.76 25.03 1.45
N LYS A 339 2.94 24.45 1.36
CA LYS A 339 3.97 24.84 0.40
C LYS A 339 4.04 23.81 -0.72
N ASP A 340 4.00 24.31 -1.94
CA ASP A 340 4.15 23.51 -3.14
C ASP A 340 5.60 23.02 -3.32
N TYR A 341 5.73 21.73 -3.57
CA TYR A 341 6.97 21.05 -3.95
C TYR A 341 6.77 20.21 -5.22
N ALA A 342 5.92 20.64 -6.16
CA ALA A 342 5.58 19.92 -7.40
C ALA A 342 6.79 19.35 -8.15
N ASN A 343 7.86 20.14 -8.31
CA ASN A 343 9.05 19.74 -9.05
C ASN A 343 9.94 18.70 -8.32
N ASP A 344 9.82 18.60 -7.00
CA ASP A 344 10.63 17.68 -6.19
C ASP A 344 9.84 16.42 -5.82
N TRP A 345 8.62 16.62 -5.32
CA TRP A 345 7.80 15.59 -4.68
C TRP A 345 6.50 15.27 -5.43
N ASN A 346 6.11 16.12 -6.38
CA ASN A 346 4.74 16.14 -6.90
C ASN A 346 3.70 16.20 -5.76
N ALA A 347 4.00 17.02 -4.75
CA ALA A 347 3.26 17.06 -3.49
C ALA A 347 3.27 18.46 -2.88
N TYR A 348 2.31 18.71 -2.01
CA TYR A 348 2.33 19.83 -1.07
C TYR A 348 2.73 19.34 0.32
N PHE A 349 3.46 20.19 1.04
CA PHE A 349 3.79 19.99 2.44
C PHE A 349 3.06 21.04 3.26
N CYS A 350 2.18 20.58 4.14
CA CYS A 350 1.28 21.40 4.91
C CYS A 350 1.66 21.37 6.37
N GLU A 351 1.95 22.53 6.96
CA GLU A 351 2.10 22.66 8.42
C GLU A 351 0.71 22.85 9.05
N ASN A 352 -0.13 21.83 8.87
CA ASN A 352 -1.52 21.75 9.33
C ASN A 352 -1.75 20.46 10.14
N ASP A 353 -2.89 20.39 10.81
CA ASP A 353 -3.40 19.17 11.47
C ASP A 353 -4.87 18.88 11.15
N ASN A 354 -5.47 19.62 10.21
CA ASN A 354 -6.91 19.72 10.01
C ASN A 354 -7.39 19.21 8.63
N LEU A 355 -6.50 18.71 7.76
CA LEU A 355 -6.95 18.10 6.52
C LEU A 355 -7.66 16.77 6.79
N GLY A 356 -8.65 16.48 5.96
CA GLY A 356 -9.44 15.26 6.00
C GLY A 356 -9.92 14.88 4.61
N ILE A 357 -10.44 13.66 4.49
CA ILE A 357 -10.97 13.16 3.23
C ILE A 357 -12.50 13.24 3.29
N LEU A 358 -13.08 13.89 2.27
CA LEU A 358 -14.50 13.86 2.02
C LEU A 358 -14.77 12.81 0.95
N LEU A 359 -15.63 11.85 1.28
CA LEU A 359 -16.04 10.78 0.39
C LEU A 359 -17.57 10.80 0.26
N PHE A 360 -18.07 10.69 -0.96
CA PHE A 360 -19.48 10.39 -1.21
C PHE A 360 -19.59 8.92 -1.56
N GLU A 361 -20.42 8.18 -0.82
CA GLU A 361 -20.75 6.81 -1.17
C GLU A 361 -21.97 6.80 -2.08
N SER A 362 -21.90 6.02 -3.17
CA SER A 362 -23.11 5.48 -3.79
C SER A 362 -23.41 4.17 -3.06
N LEU A 363 -24.54 4.08 -2.33
CA LEU A 363 -25.01 2.83 -1.68
C LEU A 363 -25.35 1.72 -2.69
N ASP A 364 -24.88 1.86 -3.92
CA ASP A 364 -25.17 1.02 -5.05
C ASP A 364 -23.90 0.30 -5.48
N ILE A 365 -23.70 -0.88 -4.90
CA ILE A 365 -22.58 -1.76 -5.26
C ILE A 365 -22.85 -2.39 -6.63
N GLY A 366 -22.63 -1.62 -7.68
CA GLY A 366 -22.65 -2.10 -9.06
C GLY A 366 -24.02 -2.14 -9.74
N ARG A 367 -25.04 -1.45 -9.22
CA ARG A 367 -26.09 -0.92 -10.10
C ARG A 367 -25.74 0.54 -10.38
N TRP A 368 -26.01 0.94 -11.59
CA TRP A 368 -25.40 2.09 -12.25
C TRP A 368 -26.32 3.31 -12.05
N ASP A 369 -27.01 3.36 -10.89
CA ASP A 369 -28.10 4.30 -10.62
C ASP A 369 -27.65 5.36 -9.60
N ARG A 370 -27.43 6.59 -10.10
CA ARG A 370 -26.94 7.73 -9.30
C ARG A 370 -27.99 8.26 -8.33
N ALA A 371 -27.57 8.56 -7.10
CA ALA A 371 -28.40 9.30 -6.14
C ALA A 371 -28.16 10.83 -6.15
N LEU A 372 -26.90 11.32 -6.26
CA LEU A 372 -26.55 12.71 -5.90
C LEU A 372 -25.39 13.39 -6.69
N GLN A 373 -24.84 12.80 -7.75
CA GLN A 373 -23.58 13.28 -8.38
C GLN A 373 -23.74 13.68 -9.86
N PRO A 374 -22.88 14.59 -10.38
CA PRO A 374 -21.68 15.20 -9.76
C PRO A 374 -21.98 16.28 -8.70
N VAL A 375 -21.10 16.42 -7.69
CA VAL A 375 -21.15 17.46 -6.66
C VAL A 375 -20.04 18.48 -6.90
N ARG A 376 -20.41 19.74 -7.11
CA ARG A 376 -19.45 20.84 -7.25
C ARG A 376 -19.17 21.49 -5.89
N LEU A 377 -17.91 21.51 -5.48
CA LEU A 377 -17.42 22.14 -4.26
C LEU A 377 -16.52 23.33 -4.57
N ASN A 378 -16.97 24.50 -4.13
CA ASN A 378 -16.21 25.73 -4.22
C ASN A 378 -15.92 26.25 -2.82
N ARG A 379 -14.73 26.85 -2.64
CA ARG A 379 -14.37 27.51 -1.38
C ARG A 379 -14.60 29.01 -1.54
N GLN A 380 -15.55 29.54 -0.77
CA GLN A 380 -15.92 30.96 -0.83
C GLN A 380 -14.68 31.85 -0.67
N GLY A 381 -14.54 32.83 -1.56
CA GLY A 381 -13.41 33.76 -1.56
C GLY A 381 -12.15 33.25 -2.27
N THR A 382 -12.21 32.08 -2.92
CA THR A 382 -11.12 31.53 -3.74
C THR A 382 -11.63 31.14 -5.12
N GLU A 383 -10.70 30.85 -6.04
CA GLU A 383 -11.01 30.27 -7.34
C GLU A 383 -11.08 28.73 -7.30
N MET A 384 -11.06 28.13 -6.11
CA MET A 384 -11.17 26.68 -5.94
C MET A 384 -12.51 26.19 -6.49
N ASP A 385 -12.42 25.28 -7.44
CA ASP A 385 -13.55 24.67 -8.13
C ASP A 385 -13.27 23.18 -8.33
N ASN A 386 -13.83 22.36 -7.44
CA ASN A 386 -13.67 20.92 -7.49
C ASN A 386 -14.99 20.25 -7.84
N ILE A 387 -14.93 19.21 -8.66
CA ILE A 387 -16.10 18.39 -8.98
C ILE A 387 -15.83 16.97 -8.47
N LEU A 388 -16.69 16.50 -7.56
CA LEU A 388 -16.55 15.24 -6.84
C LEU A 388 -17.69 14.29 -7.19
N ASN A 389 -17.40 12.98 -7.18
CA ASN A 389 -18.36 11.91 -7.49
C ASN A 389 -18.39 10.85 -6.40
N ALA A 390 -19.26 9.86 -6.58
CA ALA A 390 -19.28 8.67 -5.73
C ALA A 390 -18.02 7.85 -5.96
N GLN A 391 -17.61 7.19 -4.90
CA GLN A 391 -16.74 6.03 -5.02
C GLN A 391 -17.47 4.86 -5.71
N MET A 392 -16.79 4.15 -6.63
CA MET A 392 -17.21 2.91 -7.32
C MET A 392 -18.35 2.99 -8.36
N ASP A 393 -18.71 4.18 -8.84
CA ASP A 393 -19.59 4.27 -10.02
C ASP A 393 -18.73 3.95 -11.27
N HIS A 394 -18.87 2.75 -11.86
CA HIS A 394 -18.26 2.43 -13.17
C HIS A 394 -19.26 2.87 -14.28
N VAL A 395 -18.85 3.10 -15.55
CA VAL A 395 -19.68 3.33 -16.79
C VAL A 395 -20.96 4.20 -16.68
N TRP A 396 -20.80 5.45 -17.14
CA TRP A 396 -21.81 6.35 -17.76
C TRP A 396 -22.72 7.17 -16.84
N ASP A 397 -22.16 8.26 -16.33
CA ASP A 397 -22.51 9.65 -16.70
C ASP A 397 -21.33 10.52 -16.24
N GLY A 398 -21.25 11.80 -16.57
CA GLY A 398 -20.06 12.60 -16.29
C GLY A 398 -19.53 12.44 -14.86
N PHE A 399 -18.20 12.37 -14.79
CA PHE A 399 -17.30 12.52 -13.65
C PHE A 399 -16.95 11.21 -12.86
N TYR A 400 -15.74 10.67 -13.13
CA TYR A 400 -14.93 9.62 -12.44
C TYR A 400 -15.19 8.11 -12.68
N THR A 401 -14.12 7.39 -13.05
CA THR A 401 -13.81 5.98 -12.66
C THR A 401 -12.30 5.87 -12.41
N GLY A 402 -11.85 4.92 -11.59
CA GLY A 402 -10.51 4.34 -11.72
C GLY A 402 -10.59 2.82 -11.81
N GLN A 403 -9.44 2.18 -12.04
CA GLN A 403 -9.30 0.74 -12.30
C GLN A 403 -9.19 -0.12 -11.05
#